data_AF-A0A515A7M3-F1
#
_entry.id   AF-A0A515A7M3-F1
#
_cell.length_a   1.000
_cell.length_b   1.000
_cell.length_c   1.000
_cell.angle_alpha   90.00
_cell.angle_beta   90.00
_cell.angle_gamma   90.00
#
_symmetry.space_group_name_H-M   'P 1'
#
loop_
_entity.id
_entity.type
_entity.pdbx_description
1 polymer ?
#
loop_
_entity_poly.entity_id
_entity_poly.type
_entity_poly.pdbx_seq_one_letter_code
_entity_poly.pdbx_strand_id
1 'polypeptide(L)'
;MNQGTLFQVMVFGALYAVGFFIVYLVGRRKSPRNAIQYSVGSWVGLMAVVLVGDGPSSCVLFVILFLVSFIVFRKKADISLQAFFTANHIYKAATAPEQVSTLLGSQYYSCADVKMTVQTGEEICFNWWQGMTSSTGMSGNAHVTTFTYYLAVSFAPNTISEQFKRVAREKIDTSGFTFRQKFNRFFVLDTVTPIRIAETENGSFVIIWQTYHDVERFRYYIDWLKANLSGTKKLEPVEMPIEREPVPILLPETPSLPVIPSSRQHHEQALGRVPKIYVHSAR
;
A
#
# COMPACT_ATOMS: atom_id res chain seq x y z
N MET A 1 8.95 41.82 -33.74
CA MET A 1 9.56 41.37 -32.47
C MET A 1 11.06 41.61 -32.56
N ASN A 2 11.64 42.34 -31.60
CA ASN A 2 13.04 42.76 -31.68
C ASN A 2 13.98 41.56 -31.40
N GLN A 3 15.14 41.47 -32.08
CA GLN A 3 16.08 40.34 -31.88
C GLN A 3 16.51 40.19 -30.41
N GLY A 4 16.67 41.31 -29.69
CA GLY A 4 16.98 41.30 -28.25
C GLY A 4 15.88 40.67 -27.39
N THR A 5 14.61 40.90 -27.73
CA THR A 5 13.46 40.30 -27.04
C THR A 5 13.41 38.79 -27.27
N LEU A 6 13.66 38.34 -28.51
CA LEU A 6 13.75 36.91 -28.85
C LEU A 6 14.87 36.21 -28.05
N PHE A 7 16.04 36.83 -27.97
CA PHE A 7 17.17 36.29 -27.22
C PHE A 7 16.87 36.20 -25.71
N GLN A 8 16.28 37.24 -25.12
CA GLN A 8 15.88 37.24 -23.72
C GLN A 8 14.86 36.14 -23.41
N VAL A 9 13.83 35.99 -24.25
CA VAL A 9 12.80 34.95 -24.11
C VAL A 9 13.42 33.55 -24.14
N MET A 10 14.38 33.29 -25.03
CA MET A 10 15.06 31.99 -25.10
C MET A 10 15.92 31.71 -23.86
N VAL A 11 16.75 32.67 -23.44
CA VAL A 11 17.68 32.49 -22.32
C VAL A 11 16.94 32.33 -21.01
N PHE A 12 15.99 33.23 -20.70
CA PHE A 12 15.21 33.14 -19.47
C PHE A 12 14.27 31.93 -19.49
N GLY A 13 13.67 31.61 -20.64
CA GLY A 13 12.81 30.44 -20.78
C GLY A 13 13.53 29.12 -20.48
N ALA A 14 14.77 28.97 -20.97
CA ALA A 14 15.60 27.81 -20.67
C ALA A 14 15.97 27.71 -19.18
N LEU A 15 16.38 28.82 -18.56
CA LEU A 15 16.70 28.86 -17.13
C LEU A 15 15.49 28.51 -16.26
N TYR A 16 14.32 29.07 -16.56
CA TYR A 16 13.09 28.76 -15.83
C TYR A 16 12.66 27.30 -16.04
N ALA A 17 12.79 26.77 -17.26
CA ALA A 17 12.49 25.38 -17.56
C ALA A 17 13.35 24.42 -16.71
N VAL A 18 14.66 24.68 -16.60
CA VAL A 18 15.56 23.90 -15.75
C VAL A 18 15.15 24.00 -14.28
N GLY A 19 14.85 25.21 -13.79
CA GLY A 19 14.40 25.43 -12.41
C GLY A 19 13.12 24.65 -12.08
N PHE A 20 12.07 24.78 -12.91
CA PHE A 20 10.82 24.06 -12.69
C PHE A 20 10.90 22.56 -12.98
N PHE A 21 11.86 22.13 -13.80
CA PHE A 21 12.17 20.71 -13.97
C PHE A 21 12.74 20.11 -12.67
N ILE A 22 13.64 20.82 -11.97
CA ILE A 22 14.13 20.40 -10.65
C ILE A 22 12.96 20.32 -9.66
N VAL A 23 12.11 21.34 -9.62
CA VAL A 23 10.90 21.35 -8.78
C VAL A 23 9.97 20.18 -9.13
N TYR A 24 9.79 19.88 -10.42
CA TYR A 24 9.01 18.74 -10.89
C TYR A 24 9.60 17.41 -10.41
N LEU A 25 10.92 17.23 -10.51
CA LEU A 25 11.60 16.02 -10.04
C LEU A 25 11.42 15.78 -8.54
N VAL A 26 11.37 16.87 -7.76
CA VAL A 26 11.08 16.82 -6.31
C VAL A 26 9.58 16.56 -6.07
N GLY A 27 8.71 17.32 -6.74
CA GLY A 27 7.25 17.27 -6.54
C GLY A 27 6.59 15.98 -7.05
N ARG A 28 7.10 15.37 -8.13
CA ARG A 28 6.52 14.16 -8.73
C ARG A 28 6.48 12.97 -7.78
N ARG A 29 7.35 12.96 -6.77
CA ARG A 29 7.37 11.95 -5.71
C ARG A 29 6.20 12.10 -4.72
N LYS A 30 5.68 13.31 -4.53
CA LYS A 30 4.59 13.63 -3.60
C LYS A 30 3.22 13.62 -4.29
N SER A 31 3.10 14.32 -5.41
CA SER A 31 1.86 14.40 -6.15
C SER A 31 2.17 14.61 -7.63
N PRO A 32 2.19 13.54 -8.44
CA PRO A 32 2.59 13.62 -9.84
C PRO A 32 1.68 14.57 -10.63
N ARG A 33 0.38 14.58 -10.32
CA ARG A 33 -0.59 15.48 -10.96
C ARG A 33 -0.33 16.95 -10.62
N ASN A 34 -0.17 17.28 -9.33
CA ASN A 34 0.03 18.66 -8.90
C ASN A 34 1.42 19.17 -9.32
N ALA A 35 2.45 18.32 -9.25
CA ALA A 35 3.81 18.70 -9.65
C ALA A 35 3.88 19.13 -11.11
N ILE A 36 3.18 18.43 -12.02
CA ILE A 36 3.09 18.82 -13.43
C ILE A 36 2.37 20.16 -13.56
N GLN A 37 1.21 20.31 -12.91
CA GLN A 37 0.41 21.55 -12.99
C GLN A 37 1.18 22.76 -12.46
N TYR A 38 1.86 22.64 -11.31
CA TYR A 38 2.62 23.74 -10.72
C TYR A 38 3.88 24.07 -11.53
N SER A 39 4.65 23.08 -11.97
CA SER A 39 5.86 23.32 -12.75
C SER A 39 5.56 23.92 -14.13
N VAL A 40 4.60 23.34 -14.87
CA VAL A 40 4.23 23.84 -16.20
C VAL A 40 3.50 25.18 -16.10
N GLY A 41 2.56 25.30 -15.17
CA GLY A 41 1.80 26.54 -14.97
C GLY A 41 2.68 27.72 -14.57
N SER A 42 3.63 27.51 -13.65
CA SER A 42 4.57 28.56 -13.22
C SER A 42 5.54 28.95 -14.32
N TRP A 43 6.01 27.99 -15.12
CA TRP A 43 6.87 28.25 -16.27
C TRP A 43 6.15 29.08 -17.34
N VAL A 44 4.95 28.68 -17.76
CA VAL A 44 4.14 29.41 -18.74
C VAL A 44 3.78 30.82 -18.23
N GLY A 45 3.42 30.94 -16.96
CA GLY A 45 3.14 32.23 -16.33
C GLY A 45 4.35 33.18 -16.36
N LEU A 46 5.55 32.68 -16.06
CA LEU A 46 6.77 33.48 -16.14
C LEU A 46 7.14 33.86 -17.57
N MET A 47 6.92 32.98 -18.53
CA MET A 47 7.11 33.30 -19.96
C MET A 47 6.19 34.43 -20.40
N ALA A 48 4.93 34.46 -19.93
CA ALA A 48 4.02 35.57 -20.19
C ALA A 48 4.53 36.90 -19.59
N VAL A 49 5.14 36.87 -18.40
CA VAL A 49 5.74 38.05 -17.78
C VAL A 49 6.96 38.55 -18.57
N VAL A 50 7.82 37.65 -19.07
CA VAL A 50 8.96 38.03 -19.93
C VAL A 50 8.51 38.67 -21.24
N LEU A 51 7.34 38.28 -21.75
CA LEU A 51 6.78 38.84 -22.99
C LEU A 51 6.14 40.22 -22.81
N VAL A 52 5.62 40.53 -21.62
CA VAL A 52 4.85 41.75 -21.33
C VAL A 52 5.66 42.79 -20.54
N GLY A 53 6.68 42.36 -19.79
CA GLY A 53 7.47 43.23 -18.92
C GLY A 53 8.98 43.03 -19.07
N ASP A 54 9.74 43.64 -18.17
CA ASP A 54 11.20 43.64 -18.25
C ASP A 54 11.82 42.42 -17.55
N GLY A 55 12.89 41.87 -18.14
CA GLY A 55 13.60 40.68 -17.63
C GLY A 55 14.02 40.69 -16.14
N PRO A 56 14.36 41.84 -15.51
CA PRO A 56 14.63 41.87 -14.07
C PRO A 56 13.41 41.49 -13.22
N SER A 57 12.21 41.92 -13.61
CA SER A 57 10.98 41.64 -12.88
C SER A 57 10.60 40.16 -12.92
N SER A 58 10.78 39.52 -14.07
CA SER A 58 10.54 38.08 -14.23
C SER A 58 11.55 37.24 -13.42
N CYS A 59 12.80 37.70 -13.29
CA CYS A 59 13.80 37.04 -12.44
C CYS A 59 13.41 37.05 -10.96
N VAL A 60 12.93 38.18 -10.43
CA VAL A 60 12.49 38.26 -9.03
C VAL A 60 11.30 37.32 -8.79
N LEU A 61 10.30 37.34 -9.69
CA LEU A 61 9.16 36.43 -9.62
C LEU A 61 9.58 34.96 -9.74
N PHE A 62 10.55 34.65 -10.59
CA PHE A 62 11.09 33.30 -10.71
C PHE A 62 11.69 32.83 -9.40
N VAL A 63 12.53 33.63 -8.74
CA VAL A 63 13.13 33.26 -7.45
C VAL A 63 12.04 33.01 -6.40
N ILE A 64 11.02 33.87 -6.32
CA ILE A 64 9.91 33.70 -5.39
C ILE A 64 9.12 32.42 -5.68
N LEU A 65 8.70 32.21 -6.93
CA LEU A 65 7.93 31.03 -7.34
C LEU A 65 8.73 29.75 -7.17
N PHE A 66 10.02 29.78 -7.52
CA PHE A 66 10.93 28.65 -7.33
C PHE A 66 11.07 28.32 -5.84
N LEU A 67 11.32 29.30 -4.97
CA LEU A 67 11.47 29.06 -3.53
C LEU A 67 10.15 28.60 -2.89
N VAL A 68 9.02 29.22 -3.21
CA VAL A 68 7.71 28.79 -2.70
C VAL A 68 7.40 27.37 -3.16
N SER A 69 7.56 27.07 -4.45
CA SER A 69 7.32 25.72 -4.97
C SER A 69 8.30 24.73 -4.34
N PHE A 70 9.58 25.10 -4.25
CA PHE A 70 10.58 24.29 -3.60
C PHE A 70 10.22 24.04 -2.14
N ILE A 71 9.76 25.01 -1.37
CA ILE A 71 9.33 24.84 0.04
C ILE A 71 8.07 23.98 0.15
N VAL A 72 7.07 24.18 -0.71
CA VAL A 72 5.82 23.40 -0.74
C VAL A 72 6.09 21.91 -1.05
N PHE A 73 7.10 21.64 -1.89
CA PHE A 73 7.53 20.30 -2.26
C PHE A 73 8.70 19.76 -1.44
N ARG A 74 9.46 20.62 -0.76
CA ARG A 74 10.55 20.25 0.15
C ARG A 74 9.88 19.68 1.39
N LYS A 75 10.18 18.41 1.66
CA LYS A 75 9.69 17.68 2.82
C LYS A 75 9.79 18.56 4.08
N LYS A 76 8.65 18.84 4.73
CA LYS A 76 8.61 18.63 6.17
C LYS A 76 8.86 17.13 6.31
N ALA A 77 9.92 16.75 7.02
CA ALA A 77 10.22 15.36 7.29
C ALA A 77 8.90 14.67 7.62
N ASP A 78 8.55 13.68 6.79
CA ASP A 78 7.40 12.83 7.03
C ASP A 78 7.43 12.45 8.50
N ILE A 79 6.28 12.53 9.18
CA ILE A 79 6.11 11.83 10.46
C ILE A 79 6.75 10.47 10.25
N SER A 80 7.83 10.18 10.97
CA SER A 80 8.61 8.98 10.69
C SER A 80 7.68 7.77 10.83
N LEU A 81 7.91 6.71 10.07
CA LEU A 81 7.16 5.45 10.24
C LEU A 81 7.14 5.02 11.70
N GLN A 82 8.26 5.25 12.41
CA GLN A 82 8.37 5.07 13.85
C GLN A 82 7.35 5.93 14.62
N ALA A 83 7.28 7.24 14.39
CA ALA A 83 6.30 8.11 15.05
C ALA A 83 4.85 7.69 14.73
N PHE A 84 4.58 7.25 13.50
CA PHE A 84 3.28 6.70 13.13
C PHE A 84 2.94 5.42 13.90
N PHE A 85 3.86 4.46 13.97
CA PHE A 85 3.63 3.20 14.72
C PHE A 85 3.47 3.46 16.22
N THR A 86 4.27 4.36 16.79
CA THR A 86 4.13 4.77 18.20
C THR A 86 2.78 5.44 18.46
N ALA A 87 2.35 6.35 17.58
CA ALA A 87 1.08 7.08 17.74
C ALA A 87 -0.17 6.19 17.58
N ASN A 88 -0.07 5.08 16.83
CA ASN A 88 -1.17 4.14 16.63
C ASN A 88 -1.04 2.87 17.46
N HIS A 89 -0.11 2.84 18.44
CA HIS A 89 0.15 1.68 19.28
C HIS A 89 0.37 0.38 18.49
N ILE A 90 1.05 0.47 17.34
CA ILE A 90 1.40 -0.68 16.50
C ILE A 90 2.71 -1.25 17.02
N TYR A 91 2.63 -2.23 17.91
CA TYR A 91 3.79 -2.87 18.52
C TYR A 91 3.89 -4.32 18.09
N LYS A 92 5.12 -4.83 18.02
CA LYS A 92 5.38 -6.23 17.66
C LYS A 92 4.51 -7.16 18.53
N ALA A 93 3.77 -8.06 17.89
CA ALA A 93 2.88 -8.97 18.57
C ALA A 93 3.70 -9.95 19.44
N ALA A 94 3.21 -10.26 20.64
CA ALA A 94 3.83 -11.24 21.51
C ALA A 94 3.72 -12.65 20.92
N THR A 95 2.55 -12.96 20.34
CA THR A 95 2.25 -14.24 19.69
C THR A 95 1.45 -13.98 18.41
N ALA A 96 1.97 -14.44 17.28
CA ALA A 96 1.28 -14.33 16.00
C ALA A 96 0.22 -15.45 15.87
N PRO A 97 -1.05 -15.15 15.54
CA PRO A 97 -2.08 -16.17 15.33
C PRO A 97 -1.67 -17.18 14.26
N GLU A 98 -1.53 -18.45 14.64
CA GLU A 98 -0.95 -19.50 13.78
C GLU A 98 -1.74 -19.70 12.50
N GLN A 99 -3.08 -19.76 12.58
CA GLN A 99 -3.93 -19.96 11.41
C GLN A 99 -3.83 -18.82 10.39
N VAL A 100 -3.72 -17.57 10.87
CA VAL A 100 -3.53 -16.40 10.01
C VAL A 100 -2.12 -16.40 9.43
N SER A 101 -1.12 -16.74 10.23
CA SER A 101 0.28 -16.89 9.80
C SER A 101 0.42 -17.93 8.68
N THR A 102 -0.24 -19.08 8.81
CA THR A 102 -0.29 -20.13 7.78
C THR A 102 -0.99 -19.65 6.52
N LEU A 103 -2.10 -18.92 6.65
CA LEU A 103 -2.82 -18.35 5.51
C LEU A 103 -2.01 -17.31 4.73
N LEU A 104 -1.22 -16.50 5.43
CA LEU A 104 -0.39 -15.44 4.85
C LEU A 104 0.96 -15.95 4.33
N GLY A 105 1.45 -17.08 4.85
CA GLY A 105 2.80 -17.57 4.61
C GLY A 105 3.79 -16.90 5.57
N SER A 106 3.95 -17.51 6.75
CA SER A 106 4.64 -16.98 7.94
C SER A 106 5.99 -16.30 7.70
N GLN A 107 6.81 -16.82 6.78
CA GLN A 107 8.16 -16.30 6.50
C GLN A 107 8.18 -14.90 5.87
N TYR A 108 7.06 -14.43 5.32
CA TYR A 108 7.02 -13.17 4.58
C TYR A 108 6.39 -12.01 5.35
N TYR A 109 5.82 -12.25 6.54
CA TYR A 109 5.04 -11.25 7.27
C TYR A 109 5.53 -11.07 8.72
N SER A 110 5.65 -9.82 9.14
CA SER A 110 5.81 -9.41 10.53
C SER A 110 4.46 -9.05 11.13
N CYS A 111 4.18 -9.53 12.34
CA CYS A 111 2.91 -9.31 13.04
C CYS A 111 3.07 -8.25 14.15
N ALA A 112 2.10 -7.35 14.24
CA ALA A 112 1.96 -6.37 15.31
C ALA A 112 0.55 -6.43 15.89
N ASP A 113 0.41 -6.19 17.18
CA ASP A 113 -0.89 -6.03 17.84
C ASP A 113 -1.27 -4.55 17.84
N VAL A 114 -2.53 -4.27 17.51
CA VAL A 114 -3.05 -2.91 17.43
C VAL A 114 -4.36 -2.84 18.19
N LYS A 115 -4.48 -1.81 19.01
CA LYS A 115 -5.72 -1.43 19.68
C LYS A 115 -6.20 -0.13 19.09
N MET A 116 -7.47 -0.08 18.69
CA MET A 116 -8.06 1.09 18.09
C MET A 116 -9.40 1.40 18.72
N THR A 117 -9.53 2.62 19.21
CA THR A 117 -10.82 3.18 19.65
C THR A 117 -11.62 3.61 18.43
N VAL A 118 -12.79 3.02 18.23
CA VAL A 118 -13.74 3.42 17.17
C VAL A 118 -14.57 4.63 17.61
N GLN A 119 -15.34 5.22 16.68
CA GLN A 119 -16.14 6.41 16.97
C GLN A 119 -17.20 6.19 18.05
N THR A 120 -17.64 4.95 18.25
CA THR A 120 -18.56 4.54 19.31
C THR A 120 -17.92 4.52 20.70
N GLY A 121 -16.60 4.75 20.80
CA GLY A 121 -15.83 4.66 22.04
C GLY A 121 -15.37 3.24 22.39
N GLU A 122 -15.80 2.23 21.63
CA GLU A 122 -15.36 0.85 21.83
C GLU A 122 -13.92 0.65 21.37
N GLU A 123 -13.17 -0.19 22.09
CA GLU A 123 -11.83 -0.62 21.67
C GLU A 123 -11.92 -1.93 20.88
N ILE A 124 -11.38 -1.91 19.66
CA ILE A 124 -11.24 -3.09 18.82
C ILE A 124 -9.77 -3.45 18.71
N CYS A 125 -9.45 -4.70 19.04
CA CYS A 125 -8.13 -5.29 18.85
C CYS A 125 -8.05 -5.97 17.49
N PHE A 126 -6.96 -5.78 16.77
CA PHE A 126 -6.65 -6.49 15.54
C PHE A 126 -5.15 -6.67 15.38
N ASN A 127 -4.75 -7.63 14.54
CA ASN A 127 -3.35 -7.82 14.20
C ASN A 127 -3.04 -7.12 12.87
N TRP A 128 -1.90 -6.44 12.84
CA TRP A 128 -1.35 -5.69 11.73
C TRP A 128 -0.13 -6.43 11.18
N TRP A 129 -0.25 -6.91 9.95
CA TRP A 129 0.74 -7.75 9.31
C TRP A 129 1.41 -6.99 8.17
N GLN A 130 2.72 -6.91 8.19
CA GLN A 130 3.49 -6.28 7.12
C GLN A 130 4.39 -7.31 6.46
N GLY A 131 4.25 -7.46 5.15
CA GLY A 131 5.07 -8.38 4.39
C GLY A 131 5.70 -7.77 3.17
N MET A 132 6.75 -8.42 2.65
CA MET A 132 7.37 -8.03 1.40
C MET A 132 7.87 -9.23 0.61
N THR A 133 7.81 -9.10 -0.72
CA THR A 133 8.49 -10.00 -1.65
C THR A 133 9.49 -9.22 -2.49
N SER A 134 10.60 -9.85 -2.86
CA SER A 134 11.60 -9.26 -3.75
C SER A 134 11.76 -10.11 -4.99
N SER A 135 11.82 -9.48 -6.15
CA SER A 135 12.16 -10.13 -7.42
C SER A 135 13.36 -9.42 -8.03
N THR A 136 14.40 -10.16 -8.38
CA THR A 136 15.60 -9.62 -9.03
C THR A 136 15.62 -10.06 -10.48
N GLY A 137 15.64 -9.10 -11.40
CA GLY A 137 15.76 -9.33 -12.83
C GLY A 137 17.02 -8.66 -13.39
N MET A 138 17.51 -9.15 -14.52
CA MET A 138 18.50 -8.41 -15.32
C MET A 138 17.79 -7.54 -16.35
N SER A 139 18.13 -6.26 -16.38
CA SER A 139 17.72 -5.32 -17.43
C SER A 139 18.99 -4.83 -18.12
N GLY A 140 19.33 -5.43 -19.27
CA GLY A 140 20.65 -5.27 -19.88
C GLY A 140 21.74 -5.86 -18.98
N ASN A 141 22.74 -5.05 -18.62
CA ASN A 141 23.86 -5.46 -17.76
C ASN A 141 23.66 -5.15 -16.26
N ALA A 142 22.51 -4.59 -15.87
CA ALA A 142 22.24 -4.23 -14.49
C ALA A 142 21.23 -5.18 -13.83
N HIS A 143 21.53 -5.59 -12.60
CA HIS A 143 20.56 -6.27 -11.73
C HIS A 143 19.62 -5.25 -11.11
N VAL A 144 18.33 -5.40 -11.35
CA VAL A 144 17.28 -4.58 -10.75
C VAL A 144 16.48 -5.46 -9.79
N THR A 145 16.50 -5.11 -8.51
CA THR A 145 15.67 -5.76 -7.50
C THR A 145 14.42 -4.91 -7.26
N THR A 146 13.25 -5.50 -7.50
CA THR A 146 11.95 -4.89 -7.27
C THR A 146 11.35 -5.46 -6.00
N PHE A 147 10.95 -4.58 -5.09
CA PHE A 147 10.24 -4.95 -3.86
C PHE A 147 8.75 -4.71 -4.03
N THR A 148 7.95 -5.67 -3.58
CA THR A 148 6.50 -5.54 -3.46
C THR A 148 6.12 -5.66 -2.00
N TYR A 149 5.38 -4.68 -1.48
CA TYR A 149 4.95 -4.68 -0.08
C TYR A 149 3.47 -5.04 0.03
N TYR A 150 3.16 -5.70 1.13
CA TYR A 150 1.81 -6.14 1.48
C TYR A 150 1.47 -5.70 2.89
N LEU A 151 0.22 -5.31 3.09
CA LEU A 151 -0.38 -5.12 4.39
C LEU A 151 -1.51 -6.11 4.53
N ALA A 152 -1.56 -6.86 5.62
CA ALA A 152 -2.75 -7.58 6.01
C ALA A 152 -3.24 -7.12 7.38
N VAL A 153 -4.55 -7.12 7.57
CA VAL A 153 -5.20 -6.85 8.85
C VAL A 153 -6.06 -8.05 9.18
N SER A 154 -5.88 -8.62 10.36
CA SER A 154 -6.69 -9.75 10.83
C SER A 154 -7.44 -9.43 12.10
N PHE A 155 -8.68 -9.89 12.16
CA PHE A 155 -9.55 -9.82 13.34
C PHE A 155 -9.77 -11.21 13.89
N ALA A 156 -9.80 -11.33 15.21
CA ALA A 156 -10.15 -12.57 15.86
C ALA A 156 -11.62 -12.95 15.56
N PRO A 157 -11.99 -14.23 15.75
CA PRO A 157 -13.35 -14.69 15.51
C PRO A 157 -14.36 -13.88 16.33
N ASN A 158 -15.49 -13.52 15.71
CA ASN A 158 -16.57 -12.76 16.33
C ASN A 158 -16.20 -11.35 16.83
N THR A 159 -15.03 -10.80 16.50
CA THR A 159 -14.64 -9.43 16.88
C THR A 159 -15.31 -8.35 16.04
N ILE A 160 -15.67 -8.66 14.80
CA ILE A 160 -16.20 -7.71 13.82
C ILE A 160 -17.61 -8.09 13.36
N SER A 161 -18.41 -7.10 12.98
CA SER A 161 -19.77 -7.32 12.51
C SER A 161 -19.82 -7.87 11.07
N GLU A 162 -20.87 -8.61 10.76
CA GLU A 162 -21.14 -9.07 9.38
C GLU A 162 -21.34 -7.91 8.41
N GLN A 163 -21.81 -6.75 8.91
CA GLN A 163 -21.91 -5.53 8.12
C GLN A 163 -20.52 -5.07 7.66
N PHE A 164 -19.52 -5.05 8.56
CA PHE A 164 -18.16 -4.70 8.19
C PHE A 164 -17.55 -5.72 7.21
N LYS A 165 -17.77 -7.03 7.43
CA LYS A 165 -17.33 -8.06 6.48
C LYS A 165 -17.92 -7.84 5.09
N ARG A 166 -19.20 -7.47 4.99
CA ARG A 166 -19.85 -7.14 3.71
C ARG A 166 -19.21 -5.93 3.04
N VAL A 167 -19.01 -4.83 3.77
CA VAL A 167 -18.35 -3.62 3.25
C VAL A 167 -16.92 -3.93 2.77
N ALA A 168 -16.18 -4.76 3.49
CA ALA A 168 -14.86 -5.21 3.06
C ALA A 168 -14.94 -6.01 1.75
N ARG A 169 -15.89 -6.95 1.64
CA ARG A 169 -16.09 -7.77 0.43
C ARG A 169 -16.59 -6.95 -0.77
N GLU A 170 -17.43 -5.94 -0.56
CA GLU A 170 -17.82 -5.00 -1.61
C GLU A 170 -16.63 -4.20 -2.11
N LYS A 171 -15.66 -3.88 -1.23
CA LYS A 171 -14.45 -3.15 -1.61
C LYS A 171 -13.54 -3.93 -2.55
N ILE A 172 -13.54 -5.27 -2.53
CA ILE A 172 -12.78 -6.08 -3.51
C ILE A 172 -13.53 -6.23 -4.83
N ASP A 173 -14.86 -6.05 -4.84
CA ASP A 173 -15.65 -6.16 -6.06
C ASP A 173 -15.38 -4.94 -6.97
N THR A 174 -14.78 -5.23 -8.12
CA THR A 174 -14.42 -4.22 -9.11
C THR A 174 -15.26 -4.31 -10.38
N SER A 175 -16.33 -5.11 -10.34
CA SER A 175 -17.28 -5.28 -11.44
C SER A 175 -17.86 -3.94 -11.90
N GLY A 176 -18.20 -3.06 -10.96
CA GLY A 176 -18.76 -1.71 -11.19
C GLY A 176 -17.76 -0.64 -11.61
N PHE A 177 -16.47 -0.96 -11.80
CA PHE A 177 -15.47 0.06 -12.13
C PHE A 177 -15.66 0.60 -13.55
N THR A 178 -15.57 1.92 -13.68
CA THR A 178 -15.53 2.61 -14.97
C THR A 178 -14.28 2.21 -15.77
N PHE A 179 -14.33 2.38 -17.09
CA PHE A 179 -13.18 2.11 -17.97
C PHE A 179 -11.91 2.84 -17.52
N ARG A 180 -12.03 4.11 -17.10
CA ARG A 180 -10.90 4.90 -16.59
C ARG A 180 -10.28 4.29 -15.33
N GLN A 181 -11.08 3.76 -14.42
CA GLN A 181 -10.59 3.10 -13.21
C GLN A 181 -9.90 1.78 -13.54
N LYS A 182 -10.49 0.98 -14.43
CA LYS A 182 -9.88 -0.28 -14.91
C LYS A 182 -8.55 -0.01 -15.62
N PHE A 183 -8.49 1.01 -16.48
CA PHE A 183 -7.27 1.43 -17.17
C PHE A 183 -6.20 1.90 -16.19
N ASN A 184 -6.53 2.79 -15.25
CA ASN A 184 -5.57 3.25 -14.25
C ASN A 184 -5.01 2.10 -13.40
N ARG A 185 -5.84 1.13 -13.01
CA ARG A 185 -5.40 -0.05 -12.25
C ARG A 185 -4.45 -0.95 -13.03
N PHE A 186 -4.54 -0.97 -14.35
CA PHE A 186 -3.62 -1.74 -15.19
C PHE A 186 -2.22 -1.12 -15.22
N PHE A 187 -2.14 0.22 -15.20
CA PHE A 187 -0.86 0.95 -15.31
C PHE A 187 -0.30 1.45 -13.99
N VAL A 188 -1.11 1.48 -12.93
CA VAL A 188 -0.75 1.99 -11.60
C VAL A 188 -1.06 0.94 -10.56
N LEU A 189 -0.11 0.74 -9.63
CA LEU A 189 -0.30 -0.11 -8.47
C LEU A 189 -1.53 0.34 -7.66
N ASP A 190 -2.58 -0.45 -7.67
CA ASP A 190 -3.77 -0.20 -6.86
C ASP A 190 -3.49 -0.61 -5.42
N THR A 191 -3.22 0.40 -4.60
CA THR A 191 -2.97 0.23 -3.16
C THR A 191 -4.23 0.44 -2.31
N VAL A 192 -5.37 0.71 -2.93
CA VAL A 192 -6.61 1.08 -2.23
C VAL A 192 -7.55 -0.11 -2.13
N THR A 193 -7.67 -0.87 -3.21
CA THR A 193 -8.53 -2.05 -3.29
C THR A 193 -7.81 -3.25 -2.65
N PRO A 194 -8.46 -4.01 -1.75
CA PRO A 194 -7.91 -5.27 -1.25
C PRO A 194 -7.59 -6.22 -2.42
N ILE A 195 -6.47 -6.93 -2.33
CA ILE A 195 -6.11 -7.98 -3.29
C ILE A 195 -6.73 -9.32 -2.91
N ARG A 196 -7.03 -9.52 -1.61
CA ARG A 196 -7.62 -10.75 -1.08
C ARG A 196 -8.33 -10.47 0.23
N ILE A 197 -9.45 -11.15 0.42
CA ILE A 197 -10.16 -11.25 1.69
C ILE A 197 -10.34 -12.75 1.95
N ALA A 198 -10.08 -13.20 3.17
CA ALA A 198 -10.21 -14.59 3.54
C ALA A 198 -10.71 -14.75 4.97
N GLU A 199 -11.37 -15.87 5.23
CA GLU A 199 -11.69 -16.33 6.58
C GLU A 199 -10.93 -17.63 6.83
N THR A 200 -10.26 -17.71 7.97
CA THR A 200 -9.61 -18.94 8.43
C THR A 200 -10.64 -19.91 9.00
N GLU A 201 -10.25 -21.17 9.18
CA GLU A 201 -11.14 -22.22 9.70
C GLU A 201 -11.69 -21.91 11.10
N ASN A 202 -10.94 -21.19 11.94
CA ASN A 202 -11.43 -20.71 13.24
C ASN A 202 -12.36 -19.48 13.16
N GLY A 203 -12.64 -18.94 11.98
CA GLY A 203 -13.47 -17.74 11.79
C GLY A 203 -12.73 -16.41 11.94
N SER A 204 -11.39 -16.39 11.92
CA SER A 204 -10.63 -15.13 11.87
C SER A 204 -10.78 -14.50 10.49
N PHE A 205 -11.02 -13.19 10.44
CA PHE A 205 -11.24 -12.47 9.20
C PHE A 205 -9.98 -11.70 8.81
N VAL A 206 -9.51 -11.88 7.58
CA VAL A 206 -8.26 -11.32 7.09
C VAL A 206 -8.50 -10.52 5.82
N ILE A 207 -8.02 -9.27 5.79
CA ILE A 207 -8.02 -8.39 4.60
C ILE A 207 -6.58 -8.13 4.20
N ILE A 208 -6.25 -8.27 2.92
CA ILE A 208 -4.89 -8.13 2.39
C ILE A 208 -4.88 -7.07 1.28
N TRP A 209 -3.94 -6.14 1.36
CA TRP A 209 -3.63 -5.12 0.36
C TRP A 209 -2.21 -5.27 -0.15
N GLN A 210 -2.01 -4.92 -1.41
CA GLN A 210 -0.71 -4.52 -1.91
C GLN A 210 -0.52 -3.04 -1.58
N THR A 211 0.65 -2.62 -1.09
CA THR A 211 0.84 -1.26 -0.57
C THR A 211 2.22 -0.69 -0.90
N TYR A 212 2.40 0.60 -0.63
CA TYR A 212 3.70 1.20 -0.40
C TYR A 212 4.04 1.17 1.08
N HIS A 213 5.34 1.09 1.39
CA HIS A 213 5.84 1.18 2.76
C HIS A 213 6.02 2.65 3.17
N ASP A 214 4.90 3.36 3.35
CA ASP A 214 4.87 4.77 3.73
C ASP A 214 3.72 5.10 4.70
N VAL A 215 3.85 6.25 5.39
CA VAL A 215 2.88 6.69 6.40
C VAL A 215 1.56 7.14 5.80
N GLU A 216 1.56 7.67 4.58
CA GLU A 216 0.34 8.15 3.93
C GLU A 216 -0.62 6.99 3.66
N ARG A 217 -0.10 5.87 3.14
CA ARG A 217 -0.86 4.64 2.90
C ARG A 217 -1.28 3.98 4.20
N PHE A 218 -0.39 3.89 5.19
CA PHE A 218 -0.77 3.32 6.49
C PHE A 218 -1.86 4.12 7.19
N ARG A 219 -1.78 5.46 7.14
CA ARG A 219 -2.85 6.32 7.66
C ARG A 219 -4.17 6.08 6.92
N TYR A 220 -4.14 6.00 5.60
CA TYR A 220 -5.33 5.68 4.80
C TYR A 220 -6.02 4.39 5.25
N TYR A 221 -5.26 3.32 5.53
CA TYR A 221 -5.86 2.06 6.00
C TYR A 221 -6.48 2.19 7.41
N ILE A 222 -5.78 2.86 8.34
CA ILE A 222 -6.31 3.11 9.69
C ILE A 222 -7.59 3.96 9.62
N ASP A 223 -7.60 5.03 8.83
CA ASP A 223 -8.76 5.90 8.68
C ASP A 223 -9.93 5.15 8.04
N TRP A 224 -9.66 4.29 7.05
CA TRP A 224 -10.68 3.43 6.46
C TRP A 224 -11.24 2.44 7.50
N LEU A 225 -10.41 1.82 8.33
CA LEU A 225 -10.87 0.93 9.40
C LEU A 225 -11.75 1.68 10.41
N LYS A 226 -11.32 2.86 10.87
CA LYS A 226 -12.11 3.71 11.79
C LYS A 226 -13.48 4.05 11.24
N ALA A 227 -13.56 4.42 9.96
CA ALA A 227 -14.81 4.79 9.32
C ALA A 227 -15.79 3.61 9.20
N ASN A 228 -15.28 2.39 8.95
CA ASN A 228 -16.13 1.23 8.61
C ASN A 228 -16.41 0.29 9.79
N LEU A 229 -15.60 0.34 10.86
CA LEU A 229 -15.83 -0.45 12.08
C LEU A 229 -16.87 0.18 13.04
N SER A 230 -17.38 1.37 12.72
CA SER A 230 -18.31 2.12 13.59
C SER A 230 -19.74 1.52 13.69
N GLY A 231 -19.99 0.35 13.11
CA GLY A 231 -21.25 -0.40 13.21
C GLY A 231 -21.17 -1.68 14.06
N THR A 232 -20.11 -1.85 14.84
CA THR A 232 -19.90 -3.07 15.63
C THR A 232 -20.67 -2.94 16.95
N LYS A 233 -21.85 -3.56 17.05
CA LYS A 233 -22.50 -3.79 18.34
C LYS A 233 -21.89 -5.08 18.90
N LYS A 234 -21.29 -5.02 20.08
CA LYS A 234 -20.75 -6.19 20.78
C LYS A 234 -21.83 -7.28 20.86
N LEU A 235 -21.65 -8.39 20.15
CA LEU A 235 -22.42 -9.60 20.41
C LEU A 235 -21.91 -10.16 21.74
N GLU A 236 -22.82 -10.35 22.69
CA GLU A 236 -22.50 -11.00 23.95
C GLU A 236 -21.85 -12.36 23.70
N PRO A 237 -20.84 -12.74 24.50
CA PRO A 237 -20.28 -14.08 24.42
C PRO A 237 -21.41 -15.07 24.70
N VAL A 238 -21.74 -15.89 23.70
CA VAL A 238 -22.54 -17.10 23.95
C VAL A 238 -21.70 -17.98 24.86
N GLU A 239 -22.06 -18.04 26.14
CA GLU A 239 -21.58 -19.05 27.06
C GLU A 239 -21.87 -20.42 26.43
N MET A 240 -20.83 -21.10 25.95
CA MET A 240 -20.96 -22.52 25.65
C MET A 240 -21.18 -23.26 26.98
N PRO A 241 -22.22 -24.09 27.13
CA PRO A 241 -22.38 -24.92 28.31
C PRO A 241 -21.24 -25.94 28.35
N ILE A 242 -20.45 -25.91 29.43
CA ILE A 242 -19.50 -26.95 29.80
C ILE A 242 -20.25 -28.03 30.58
N GLU A 243 -20.32 -29.25 30.02
CA GLU A 243 -20.38 -30.56 30.72
C GLU A 243 -20.62 -31.66 29.64
N ARG A 244 -19.88 -32.75 29.45
CA ARG A 244 -19.03 -33.60 30.32
C ARG A 244 -17.96 -34.36 29.49
N GLU A 245 -16.80 -34.57 30.11
CA GLU A 245 -15.82 -35.66 29.85
C GLU A 245 -16.34 -37.03 30.37
N PRO A 246 -15.61 -38.17 30.26
CA PRO A 246 -14.81 -38.69 29.13
C PRO A 246 -15.11 -40.21 28.91
N VAL A 247 -14.77 -40.79 27.74
CA VAL A 247 -14.67 -42.26 27.58
C VAL A 247 -13.40 -42.62 26.78
N PRO A 248 -12.67 -43.71 27.15
CA PRO A 248 -11.24 -43.84 26.88
C PRO A 248 -10.85 -44.76 25.70
N ILE A 249 -9.69 -44.42 25.10
CA ILE A 249 -8.59 -45.26 24.56
C ILE A 249 -8.85 -46.13 23.32
N LEU A 250 -8.05 -45.89 22.25
CA LEU A 250 -7.11 -46.86 21.64
C LEU A 250 -6.33 -46.25 20.45
N LEU A 251 -5.00 -46.12 20.60
CA LEU A 251 -4.01 -46.20 19.50
C LEU A 251 -3.88 -47.69 19.09
N PRO A 252 -3.54 -48.07 17.84
CA PRO A 252 -2.32 -47.67 17.10
C PRO A 252 -2.65 -47.28 15.63
N GLU A 253 -1.79 -46.84 14.70
CA GLU A 253 -0.43 -47.23 14.34
C GLU A 253 0.06 -46.24 13.25
N THR A 254 1.36 -45.91 13.25
CA THR A 254 2.05 -45.10 12.23
C THR A 254 2.11 -45.84 10.88
N PRO A 255 1.88 -45.18 9.73
CA PRO A 255 2.98 -45.16 8.75
C PRO A 255 3.12 -43.86 7.92
N SER A 256 4.40 -43.52 7.70
CA SER A 256 5.00 -42.86 6.54
C SER A 256 4.52 -41.47 6.09
N LEU A 257 5.43 -40.50 6.29
CA LEU A 257 5.53 -39.20 5.63
C LEU A 257 5.29 -39.29 4.10
N PRO A 258 4.35 -38.51 3.54
CA PRO A 258 4.44 -38.13 2.14
C PRO A 258 5.47 -37.01 1.98
N VAL A 259 6.46 -37.28 1.12
CA VAL A 259 7.42 -36.31 0.62
C VAL A 259 6.67 -35.11 0.06
N ILE A 260 6.77 -33.95 0.72
CA ILE A 260 6.17 -32.68 0.29
C ILE A 260 6.86 -32.26 -1.02
N PRO A 261 6.15 -32.22 -2.17
CA PRO A 261 6.69 -31.62 -3.38
C PRO A 261 6.78 -30.11 -3.16
N SER A 262 7.91 -29.51 -3.55
CA SER A 262 8.21 -28.08 -3.39
C SER A 262 7.05 -27.16 -3.77
N SER A 263 6.67 -26.25 -2.86
CA SER A 263 5.52 -25.32 -2.91
C SER A 263 5.50 -24.30 -4.05
N ARG A 264 6.48 -24.33 -4.96
CA ARG A 264 6.57 -23.40 -6.08
C ARG A 264 5.47 -23.64 -7.12
N GLN A 265 5.06 -24.90 -7.34
CA GLN A 265 4.07 -25.25 -8.35
C GLN A 265 2.65 -24.79 -8.00
N HIS A 266 2.28 -24.75 -6.72
CA HIS A 266 0.94 -24.29 -6.31
C HIS A 266 0.77 -22.77 -6.38
N HIS A 267 1.86 -22.00 -6.24
CA HIS A 267 1.81 -20.55 -6.45
C HIS A 267 1.63 -20.18 -7.93
N GLU A 268 2.20 -20.97 -8.85
CA GLU A 268 2.08 -20.73 -10.29
C GLU A 268 0.70 -21.16 -10.85
N GLN A 269 0.05 -22.18 -10.26
CA GLN A 269 -1.31 -22.60 -10.65
C GLN A 269 -2.39 -21.56 -10.29
N ALA A 270 -2.21 -20.76 -9.24
CA ALA A 270 -3.17 -19.73 -8.83
C ALA A 270 -3.15 -18.47 -9.74
N LEU A 271 -2.16 -18.33 -10.63
CA LEU A 271 -1.96 -17.18 -11.52
C LEU A 271 -2.31 -17.48 -12.99
N GLY A 272 -2.97 -18.61 -13.27
CA GLY A 272 -3.46 -18.94 -14.62
C GLY A 272 -2.35 -19.14 -15.67
N ARG A 273 -1.13 -19.50 -15.26
CA ARG A 273 -0.04 -19.81 -16.19
C ARG A 273 0.13 -21.31 -16.36
N VAL A 274 0.19 -21.74 -17.62
CA VAL A 274 0.43 -23.15 -17.99
C VAL A 274 1.82 -23.59 -17.47
N PRO A 275 1.93 -24.76 -16.81
CA PRO A 275 3.20 -25.23 -16.26
C PRO A 275 4.24 -25.45 -17.36
N LYS A 276 5.43 -24.84 -17.24
CA LYS A 276 6.60 -25.28 -18.02
C LYS A 276 7.26 -26.45 -17.30
N ILE A 277 7.00 -27.65 -17.79
CA ILE A 277 7.69 -28.86 -17.36
C ILE A 277 9.10 -28.83 -17.97
N TYR A 278 10.11 -28.64 -17.14
CA TYR A 278 11.50 -28.90 -17.54
C TYR A 278 11.83 -30.34 -17.17
N VAL A 279 11.86 -31.20 -18.19
CA VAL A 279 12.41 -32.56 -18.07
C VAL A 279 13.92 -32.43 -18.13
N HIS A 280 14.60 -32.57 -16.99
CA HIS A 280 16.05 -32.79 -17.00
C HIS A 280 16.30 -34.24 -17.42
N SER A 281 16.72 -34.44 -18.67
CA SER A 281 17.37 -35.68 -19.08
C SER A 281 18.79 -35.69 -18.52
N ALA A 282 19.08 -36.60 -17.61
CA ALA A 282 20.43 -36.83 -17.14
C ALA A 282 21.31 -37.44 -18.26
N ARG A 283 22.51 -36.89 -18.42
CA ARG A 283 23.71 -37.59 -18.88
C ARG A 283 24.87 -37.15 -18.02
#